data_AF-A0A934CNZ1-F1
#
_entry.id   AF-A0A934CNZ1-F1
#
_cell.length_a   1.000
_cell.length_b   1.000
_cell.length_c   1.000
_cell.angle_alpha   90.00
_cell.angle_beta   90.00
_cell.angle_gamma   90.00
#
_symmetry.space_group_name_H-M   'P 1'
#
loop_
_entity.id
_entity.type
_entity.pdbx_description
1 polymer ?
#
loop_
_entity_poly.entity_id
_entity_poly.type
_entity_poly.pdbx_seq_one_letter_code
_entity_poly.pdbx_strand_id
1 'polypeptide(L)'
;MKKITTLSILFISVALVAPMQVSAATNAGIKPRSFFYFLDTTFENVGLFFTFGSEGKAKKALEYADERLAEIEAVAEEKNPEAVKTAIASYESRDALNSLSG
;
A
#
# COMPACT_ATOMS: atom_id res chain seq x y z
N MET A 1 10.11 0.69 45.06
CA MET A 1 9.05 0.53 44.04
C MET A 1 9.10 1.56 42.89
N LYS A 2 10.03 2.52 42.87
CA LYS A 2 10.15 3.51 41.76
C LYS A 2 10.98 3.03 40.54
N LYS A 3 11.87 2.04 40.73
CA LYS A 3 12.88 1.62 39.73
C LYS A 3 12.32 0.69 38.65
N ILE A 4 11.22 0.00 38.97
CA ILE A 4 10.54 -0.96 38.10
C ILE A 4 9.67 -0.22 37.06
N THR A 5 9.09 0.92 37.47
CA THR A 5 8.27 1.77 36.60
C THR A 5 9.11 2.46 35.53
N THR A 6 10.33 2.90 35.85
CA THR A 6 11.24 3.53 34.87
C THR A 6 11.74 2.54 33.82
N LEU A 7 11.96 1.28 34.20
CA LEU A 7 12.42 0.23 33.27
C LEU A 7 11.33 -0.17 32.26
N SER A 8 10.06 -0.16 32.68
CA SER A 8 8.92 -0.44 31.79
C SER A 8 8.70 0.67 30.76
N ILE A 9 8.97 1.94 31.12
CA ILE A 9 8.86 3.07 30.20
C ILE A 9 9.97 3.02 29.14
N LEU A 10 11.16 2.53 29.50
CA LEU A 10 12.30 2.38 28.57
C LEU A 10 12.13 1.23 27.57
N PHE A 11 11.37 0.18 27.92
CA PHE A 11 11.13 -0.95 27.01
C PHE A 11 10.13 -0.62 25.89
N ILE A 12 9.19 0.30 26.15
CA ILE A 12 8.16 0.71 25.18
C ILE A 12 8.75 1.58 24.06
N SER A 13 9.80 2.36 24.34
CA SER A 13 10.42 3.23 23.32
C SER A 13 11.31 2.47 22.32
N VAL A 14 11.79 1.26 22.64
CA VAL A 14 12.68 0.48 21.75
C VAL A 14 11.89 -0.32 20.70
N ALA A 15 10.61 -0.63 20.94
CA ALA A 15 9.78 -1.40 20.00
C ALA A 15 9.29 -0.59 18.78
N LEU A 16 9.44 0.75 18.80
CA LEU A 16 8.86 1.64 17.76
C LEU A 16 9.76 1.83 16.52
N VAL A 17 11.01 1.32 16.53
CA VAL A 17 12.00 1.58 15.45
C VAL A 17 12.47 0.28 14.79
N ALA A 18 11.61 -0.74 14.67
CA ALA A 18 11.91 -1.83 13.76
C ALA A 18 11.82 -1.30 12.32
N PRO A 19 12.89 -1.32 11.51
CA PRO A 19 12.75 -1.03 10.10
C PRO A 19 11.85 -2.12 9.49
N MET A 20 10.67 -1.76 9.03
CA MET A 20 9.91 -2.62 8.12
C MET A 20 10.77 -2.75 6.86
N GLN A 21 11.52 -3.85 6.74
CA GLN A 21 12.16 -4.20 5.49
C GLN A 21 11.07 -4.62 4.51
N VAL A 22 10.49 -3.64 3.81
CA VAL A 22 9.67 -3.87 2.63
C VAL A 22 10.65 -4.14 1.49
N SER A 23 11.05 -5.40 1.36
CA SER A 23 11.76 -5.88 0.19
C SER A 23 11.22 -7.26 -0.17
N ALA A 24 10.10 -7.22 -0.88
CA ALA A 24 9.73 -8.27 -1.81
C ALA A 24 9.31 -7.54 -3.08
N ALA A 25 9.89 -7.90 -4.21
CA ALA A 25 9.37 -7.49 -5.50
C ALA A 25 7.92 -8.03 -5.59
N THR A 26 6.98 -7.15 -5.30
CA THR A 26 5.56 -7.33 -5.54
C THR A 26 5.39 -7.51 -7.05
N ASN A 27 4.66 -8.54 -7.46
CA ASN A 27 4.38 -8.74 -8.87
C ASN A 27 3.27 -7.79 -9.29
N ALA A 28 3.42 -7.18 -10.46
CA ALA A 28 2.35 -6.38 -11.05
C ALA A 28 1.08 -7.23 -11.20
N GLY A 29 -0.05 -6.66 -10.78
CA GLY A 29 -1.37 -7.22 -11.01
C GLY A 29 -1.87 -6.98 -12.44
N ILE A 30 -3.17 -6.72 -12.57
CA ILE A 30 -3.74 -6.37 -13.87
C ILE A 30 -3.29 -4.96 -14.24
N LYS A 31 -2.67 -4.79 -15.41
CA LYS A 31 -2.19 -3.46 -15.84
C LYS A 31 -3.34 -2.45 -15.99
N PRO A 32 -3.15 -1.16 -15.69
CA PRO A 32 -4.19 -0.12 -15.72
C PRO A 32 -4.91 0.07 -17.07
N ARG A 33 -4.23 -0.21 -18.19
CA ARG A 33 -4.83 -0.16 -19.54
C ARG A 33 -5.53 -1.44 -19.96
N SER A 34 -5.50 -2.49 -19.14
CA SER A 34 -6.21 -3.73 -19.43
C SER A 34 -7.72 -3.51 -19.32
N PHE A 35 -8.46 -4.15 -20.22
CA PHE A 35 -9.93 -4.14 -20.18
C PHE A 35 -10.49 -4.63 -18.84
N PHE A 36 -9.79 -5.53 -18.15
CA PHE A 36 -10.22 -6.11 -16.87
C PHE A 36 -9.71 -5.36 -15.63
N TYR A 37 -9.04 -4.22 -15.78
CA TYR A 37 -8.50 -3.46 -14.64
C TYR A 37 -9.58 -2.97 -13.65
N PHE A 38 -10.79 -2.71 -14.17
CA PHE A 38 -11.91 -2.33 -13.32
C PHE A 38 -12.31 -3.46 -12.35
N LEU A 39 -12.11 -4.73 -12.71
CA LEU A 39 -12.41 -5.86 -11.83
C LEU A 39 -11.42 -5.91 -10.68
N ASP A 40 -10.13 -5.75 -10.99
CA ASP A 40 -9.05 -5.69 -10.00
C ASP A 40 -9.36 -4.64 -8.92
N THR A 41 -9.51 -3.40 -9.36
CA THR A 41 -9.86 -2.26 -8.48
C THR A 41 -11.18 -2.42 -7.73
N THR A 42 -12.17 -3.08 -8.32
CA THR A 42 -13.44 -3.37 -7.62
C THR A 42 -13.23 -4.36 -6.48
N PHE A 43 -12.52 -5.47 -6.72
CA PHE A 43 -12.26 -6.46 -5.68
C PHE A 43 -11.32 -5.92 -4.60
N GLU A 44 -10.35 -5.08 -4.95
CA GLU A 44 -9.49 -4.39 -3.98
C GLU A 44 -10.32 -3.52 -3.03
N ASN A 45 -11.25 -2.72 -3.57
CA ASN A 45 -12.16 -1.87 -2.78
C ASN A 45 -13.11 -2.68 -1.90
N VAL A 46 -13.66 -3.78 -2.42
CA VAL A 46 -14.48 -4.72 -1.63
C VAL A 46 -13.64 -5.29 -0.48
N GLY A 47 -12.39 -5.69 -0.75
CA GLY A 47 -11.46 -6.14 0.27
C GLY A 47 -11.20 -5.07 1.34
N LEU A 48 -10.99 -3.82 0.93
CA LEU A 48 -10.78 -2.70 1.85
C LEU A 48 -12.02 -2.43 2.72
N PHE A 49 -13.22 -2.52 2.14
CA PHE A 49 -14.50 -2.32 2.85
C PHE A 49 -14.70 -3.36 3.95
N PHE A 50 -14.38 -4.62 3.69
CA PHE A 50 -14.48 -5.71 4.66
C PHE A 50 -13.25 -5.83 5.59
N THR A 51 -12.24 -4.98 5.42
CA THR A 51 -11.08 -4.93 6.30
C THR A 51 -11.40 -4.07 7.53
N PHE A 52 -11.44 -4.71 8.70
CA PHE A 52 -11.76 -4.05 9.96
C PHE A 52 -10.51 -3.56 10.71
N GLY A 53 -10.67 -2.45 11.43
CA GLY A 53 -9.60 -1.85 12.22
C GLY A 53 -8.65 -0.98 11.39
N SER A 54 -8.10 0.05 12.02
CA SER A 54 -7.17 0.99 11.37
C SER A 54 -5.89 0.32 10.89
N GLU A 55 -5.32 -0.58 11.70
CA GLU A 55 -4.12 -1.34 11.35
C GLU A 55 -4.34 -2.23 10.12
N GLY A 56 -5.46 -2.97 10.07
CA GLY A 56 -5.79 -3.83 8.95
C GLY A 56 -5.94 -3.02 7.66
N LYS A 57 -6.67 -1.90 7.72
CA LYS A 57 -6.85 -1.01 6.57
C LYS A 57 -5.54 -0.40 6.10
N ALA A 58 -4.69 0.04 7.03
CA ALA A 58 -3.37 0.58 6.71
C ALA A 58 -2.48 -0.47 6.01
N LYS A 59 -2.49 -1.71 6.51
CA LYS A 59 -1.75 -2.81 5.87
C LYS A 59 -2.25 -3.12 4.47
N LYS A 60 -3.58 -3.12 4.26
CA LYS A 60 -4.18 -3.38 2.94
C LYS A 60 -3.89 -2.22 1.96
N ALA A 61 -3.93 -0.98 2.44
CA ALA A 61 -3.56 0.18 1.65
C ALA A 61 -2.08 0.12 1.20
N LEU A 62 -1.16 -0.31 2.08
CA LEU A 62 0.24 -0.53 1.72
C LEU A 62 0.41 -1.61 0.65
N GLU A 63 -0.28 -2.75 0.78
CA GLU A 63 -0.25 -3.83 -0.21
C GLU A 63 -0.70 -3.34 -1.61
N TYR A 64 -1.75 -2.55 -1.65
CA TYR A 64 -2.26 -1.95 -2.88
C TYR A 64 -1.33 -0.86 -3.45
N ALA A 65 -0.63 -0.10 -2.60
CA ALA A 65 0.36 0.86 -3.05
C ALA A 65 1.57 0.17 -3.70
N ASP A 66 2.05 -0.90 -3.06
CA ASP A 66 3.12 -1.77 -3.56
C ASP A 66 2.74 -2.36 -4.94
N GLU A 67 1.50 -2.82 -5.12
CA GLU A 67 1.01 -3.32 -6.41
C GLU A 67 1.02 -2.26 -7.51
N ARG A 68 0.65 -1.01 -7.21
CA ARG A 68 0.69 0.08 -8.22
C ARG A 68 2.12 0.46 -8.59
N LEU A 69 3.07 0.41 -7.65
CA LEU A 69 4.49 0.62 -7.97
C LEU A 69 4.99 -0.47 -8.93
N ALA A 70 4.64 -1.73 -8.66
CA ALA A 70 4.99 -2.84 -9.55
C ALA A 70 4.35 -2.69 -10.95
N GLU A 71 3.11 -2.20 -11.04
CA GLU A 71 2.47 -1.90 -12.33
C GLU A 71 3.18 -0.78 -13.09
N ILE A 72 3.59 0.29 -12.41
CA ILE A 72 4.35 1.40 -12.99
C ILE A 72 5.67 0.88 -13.56
N GLU A 73 6.41 0.05 -12.80
CA GLU A 73 7.63 -0.61 -13.27
C GLU A 73 7.36 -1.47 -14.51
N ALA A 74 6.33 -2.31 -14.47
CA ALA A 74 5.98 -3.21 -15.56
C ALA A 74 5.48 -2.50 -16.84
N VAL A 75 5.00 -1.25 -16.75
CA VAL A 75 4.67 -0.43 -17.94
C VAL A 75 5.81 0.48 -18.37
N ALA A 76 6.74 0.83 -17.48
CA ALA A 76 7.93 1.61 -17.82
C ALA A 76 8.83 0.85 -18.81
N GLU A 77 8.87 -0.48 -18.71
CA GLU A 77 9.58 -1.34 -19.66
C GLU A 77 8.99 -1.30 -21.08
N GLU A 78 7.72 -0.95 -21.25
CA GLU A 78 7.01 -0.97 -22.55
C GLU A 78 7.36 0.22 -23.47
N LYS A 79 8.20 1.16 -23.03
CA LYS A 79 8.54 2.41 -23.76
C LYS A 79 7.30 3.20 -24.24
N ASN A 80 6.21 3.13 -23.49
CA ASN A 80 4.96 3.82 -23.78
C ASN A 80 4.68 4.89 -22.70
N PRO A 81 5.00 6.18 -22.96
CA PRO A 81 4.82 7.24 -21.96
C PRO A 81 3.39 7.42 -21.47
N GLU A 82 2.38 7.19 -22.33
CA GLU A 82 0.97 7.31 -21.94
C GLU A 82 0.54 6.17 -21.00
N ALA A 83 1.12 4.98 -21.17
CA ALA A 83 0.91 3.87 -20.24
C ALA A 83 1.47 4.18 -18.86
N VAL A 84 2.67 4.74 -18.80
CA VAL A 84 3.33 5.16 -17.56
C VAL A 84 2.51 6.26 -16.86
N LYS A 85 2.07 7.29 -17.60
CA LYS A 85 1.18 8.33 -17.05
C LYS A 85 -0.11 7.75 -16.46
N THR A 86 -0.74 6.80 -17.16
CA THR A 86 -1.96 6.15 -16.70
C THR A 86 -1.72 5.37 -15.40
N ALA A 87 -0.60 4.65 -15.31
CA ALA A 87 -0.24 3.90 -14.11
C ALA A 87 0.07 4.81 -12.91
N ILE A 88 0.79 5.92 -13.14
CA ILE A 88 1.05 6.94 -12.11
C ILE A 88 -0.26 7.58 -11.63
N ALA A 89 -1.16 7.97 -12.54
CA ALA A 89 -2.44 8.56 -12.18
C ALA A 89 -3.30 7.61 -11.33
N SER A 90 -3.20 6.29 -11.57
CA SER A 90 -3.89 5.30 -10.74
C SER A 90 -3.32 5.21 -9.32
N TYR A 91 -2.01 5.39 -9.15
CA TYR A 91 -1.38 5.47 -7.82
C TYR A 91 -1.89 6.70 -7.06
N GLU A 92 -1.81 7.87 -7.68
CA GLU A 92 -2.24 9.15 -7.06
C GLU A 92 -3.72 9.16 -6.68
N SER A 93 -4.58 8.59 -7.53
CA SER A 93 -6.03 8.52 -7.26
C SER A 93 -6.37 7.66 -6.04
N ARG A 94 -5.56 6.62 -5.76
CA ARG A 94 -5.72 5.76 -4.57
C ARG A 94 -5.24 6.44 -3.31
N ASP A 95 -4.13 7.18 -3.36
CA ASP A 95 -3.65 7.97 -2.23
C ASP A 95 -4.71 8.99 -1.78
N ALA A 96 -5.36 9.65 -2.75
CA ALA A 96 -6.47 10.56 -2.47
C ALA A 96 -7.66 9.84 -1.80
N LEU A 97 -8.07 8.67 -2.29
CA LEU A 97 -9.16 7.88 -1.74
C LEU A 97 -8.89 7.37 -0.32
N ASN A 98 -7.68 6.87 -0.07
CA ASN A 98 -7.27 6.36 1.24
C ASN A 98 -7.22 7.48 2.29
N SER A 99 -6.79 8.69 1.91
CA SER A 99 -6.74 9.86 2.80
C SER A 99 -8.11 10.33 3.32
N LEU A 100 -9.20 9.97 2.62
CA LEU A 100 -10.58 10.33 2.97
C LEU A 100 -11.30 9.26 3.82
N SER A 101 -10.70 8.07 3.96
CA SER A 101 -11.29 6.91 4.64
C SER A 101 -10.79 6.69 6.07
N GLY A 102 -9.88 7.56 6.53
CA GLY A 102 -9.29 7.57 7.87
C GLY A 102 -10.10 8.32 8.92
#